data_AF-A0A8H4XQL6-F1
#
_entry.id   AF-A0A8H4XQL6-F1
#
_cell.length_a   1.000
_cell.length_b   1.000
_cell.length_c   1.000
_cell.angle_alpha   90.00
_cell.angle_beta   90.00
_cell.angle_gamma   90.00
#
_symmetry.space_group_name_H-M   'P 1'
#
loop_
_entity.id
_entity.type
_entity.pdbx_description
1 polymer ?
#
loop_
_entity_poly.entity_id
_entity_poly.type
_entity_poly.pdbx_seq_one_letter_code
_entity_poly.pdbx_strand_id
1 'polypeptide(L)'
;MLLDRVGRRPFLLTGVLGMSICLAIVTGCTKLSVEYSNRAASHSGIFFIYLFSAIFAFCIVPLIPFYIAETLATETRAKGTAVGQLFGSAASILGQYTTATAIGSIGYHYYLVFIFWDLVEFVIIYFFFVETKERTLEEMTEIFEAPNPVKKSLEKRSPQTVEHTIYHEK
;
A
#
# COMPACT_ATOMS: atom_id res chain seq x y z
N MET A 1 -5.71 11.69 12.03
CA MET A 1 -6.16 13.03 11.53
C MET A 1 -6.35 13.09 10.02
N LEU A 2 -5.35 12.84 9.15
CA LEU A 2 -5.56 12.82 7.68
C LEU A 2 -6.19 11.49 7.20
N LEU A 3 -5.71 10.37 7.74
CA LEU A 3 -6.25 9.02 7.46
C LEU A 3 -7.75 8.90 7.78
N ASP A 4 -8.19 9.58 8.84
CA ASP A 4 -9.59 9.57 9.28
C ASP A 4 -10.49 10.35 8.35
N ARG A 5 -9.95 11.34 7.63
CA ARG A 5 -10.73 12.13 6.67
C ARG A 5 -10.78 11.49 5.29
N VAL A 6 -9.67 10.93 4.82
CA VAL A 6 -9.53 10.38 3.45
C VAL A 6 -10.00 8.92 3.35
N GLY A 7 -9.83 8.12 4.40
CA GLY A 7 -10.06 6.67 4.36
C GLY A 7 -8.77 5.91 4.05
N ARG A 8 -8.74 4.62 4.40
CA ARG A 8 -7.51 3.80 4.35
C ARG A 8 -7.23 3.30 2.93
N ARG A 9 -8.26 2.88 2.20
CA ARG A 9 -8.13 2.37 0.82
C ARG A 9 -7.68 3.42 -0.19
N PRO A 10 -8.30 4.63 -0.30
CA PRO A 10 -7.84 5.64 -1.25
C PRO A 10 -6.45 6.15 -0.89
N PHE A 11 -6.09 6.20 0.40
CA PHE A 11 -4.77 6.63 0.82
C PHE A 11 -3.68 5.63 0.38
N LEU A 12 -3.92 4.32 0.55
CA LEU A 12 -3.06 3.26 0.01
C LEU A 12 -2.93 3.33 -1.52
N LEU A 13 -4.06 3.46 -2.24
CA LEU A 13 -4.06 3.55 -3.71
C LEU A 13 -3.28 4.77 -4.21
N THR A 14 -3.46 5.94 -3.60
CA THR A 14 -2.71 7.15 -3.97
C THR A 14 -1.23 7.04 -3.62
N GLY A 15 -0.88 6.37 -2.52
CA GLY A 15 0.50 6.15 -2.10
C GLY A 15 1.25 5.26 -3.09
N VAL A 16 0.68 4.09 -3.43
CA VAL A 16 1.27 3.14 -4.40
C VAL A 16 1.36 3.76 -5.79
N LEU A 17 0.33 4.49 -6.23
CA LEU A 17 0.39 5.22 -7.51
C LEU A 17 1.48 6.31 -7.50
N GLY A 18 1.60 7.07 -6.41
CA GLY A 18 2.64 8.08 -6.24
C GLY A 18 4.05 7.49 -6.25
N MET A 19 4.23 6.33 -5.61
CA MET A 19 5.49 5.58 -5.63
C MET A 19 5.85 5.11 -7.04
N SER A 20 4.90 4.53 -7.77
CA SER A 20 5.08 4.08 -9.15
C SER A 20 5.50 5.23 -10.09
N ILE A 21 4.85 6.40 -9.96
CA ILE A 21 5.21 7.60 -10.73
C ILE A 21 6.63 8.08 -10.37
N CYS A 22 6.99 8.12 -9.08
CA CYS A 22 8.33 8.52 -8.66
C CYS A 22 9.39 7.59 -9.24
N LEU A 23 9.19 6.27 -9.18
CA LEU A 23 10.12 5.30 -9.76
C LEU A 23 10.19 5.40 -11.29
N ALA A 24 9.09 5.69 -11.98
CA ALA A 24 9.10 5.93 -13.43
C ALA A 24 9.96 7.14 -13.80
N ILE A 25 9.86 8.23 -13.03
CA ILE A 25 10.69 9.42 -13.20
C ILE A 25 12.17 9.10 -12.91
N VAL A 26 12.46 8.38 -11.82
CA VAL A 26 13.83 7.93 -11.50
C VAL A 26 14.42 7.12 -12.65
N THR A 27 13.64 6.19 -13.22
CA THR A 27 14.08 5.36 -14.36
C THR A 27 14.45 6.22 -15.57
N GLY A 28 13.61 7.20 -15.92
CA GLY A 28 13.87 8.15 -17.02
C GLY A 28 15.08 9.05 -16.77
N CYS A 29 15.22 9.57 -15.55
CA CYS A 29 16.36 10.39 -15.14
C CYS A 29 17.68 9.60 -15.17
N THR A 30 17.67 8.35 -14.70
CA THR A 30 18.85 7.47 -14.74
C THR A 30 19.25 7.13 -16.17
N LYS A 31 18.29 6.86 -17.06
CA LYS A 31 18.58 6.66 -18.49
C LYS A 31 19.27 7.89 -19.11
N LEU A 32 18.71 9.08 -18.89
CA LEU A 32 19.25 10.33 -19.43
C LEU A 32 20.64 10.67 -18.86
N SER A 33 20.86 10.35 -17.58
CA SER A 33 22.15 10.50 -16.91
C SER A 33 23.22 9.60 -17.52
N VAL A 34 22.90 8.33 -17.78
CA VAL A 34 23.84 7.35 -18.33
C VAL A 34 24.16 7.63 -19.81
N GLU A 35 23.15 7.95 -20.63
CA GLU A 35 23.33 8.13 -22.09
C GLU A 35 23.95 9.50 -22.44
N TYR A 36 23.61 10.56 -21.70
CA TYR A 36 23.98 11.94 -22.07
C TYR A 36 24.88 12.63 -21.03
N SER A 37 25.33 11.91 -19.99
CA SER A 37 26.15 12.47 -18.89
C SER A 37 25.55 13.73 -18.25
N ASN A 38 24.22 13.81 -18.24
CA ASN A 38 23.51 15.00 -17.81
C ASN A 38 23.44 15.08 -16.28
N ARG A 39 24.26 15.95 -15.68
CA ARG A 39 24.28 16.15 -14.22
C ARG A 39 22.93 16.61 -13.67
N ALA A 40 22.14 17.41 -14.40
CA ALA A 40 20.83 17.87 -13.93
C ALA A 40 19.84 16.71 -13.77
N ALA A 41 19.92 15.73 -14.67
CA ALA A 41 19.11 14.50 -14.61
C ALA A 41 19.48 13.66 -13.38
N SER A 42 20.77 13.53 -13.05
CA SER A 42 21.21 12.81 -11.85
C SER A 42 20.68 13.43 -10.56
N HIS A 43 20.77 14.76 -10.40
CA HIS A 43 20.26 15.43 -9.20
C HIS A 43 18.74 15.26 -9.06
N SER A 44 18.01 15.33 -10.17
CA SER A 44 16.57 15.11 -10.20
C SER A 44 16.23 13.67 -9.80
N GLY A 45 16.95 12.68 -10.33
CA GLY A 45 16.76 11.27 -9.94
C GLY A 45 16.97 11.02 -8.44
N ILE A 46 17.97 11.66 -7.85
CA ILE A 46 18.21 11.59 -6.39
C ILE A 46 17.03 12.21 -5.61
N PHE A 47 16.51 13.35 -6.05
CA PHE A 47 15.34 13.95 -5.40
C PHE A 47 14.12 13.01 -5.43
N PHE A 48 13.82 12.41 -6.59
CA PHE A 48 12.66 11.54 -6.74
C PHE A 48 12.78 10.21 -5.99
N ILE A 49 13.97 9.65 -5.80
CA ILE A 49 14.14 8.43 -4.98
C ILE A 49 13.94 8.72 -3.49
N TYR A 50 14.33 9.91 -3.01
CA TYR A 50 14.01 10.34 -1.64
C TYR A 50 12.51 10.64 -1.49
N LEU A 51 11.88 11.22 -2.51
CA LEU A 51 10.43 11.43 -2.51
C LEU A 51 9.67 10.09 -2.46
N PHE A 52 10.09 9.09 -3.25
CA PHE A 52 9.59 7.72 -3.16
C PHE A 52 9.70 7.19 -1.73
N SER A 53 10.88 7.34 -1.12
CA SER A 53 11.15 6.86 0.25
C SER A 53 10.27 7.55 1.29
N ALA A 54 10.02 8.85 1.12
CA ALA A 54 9.10 9.61 1.96
C ALA A 54 7.66 9.09 1.81
N ILE A 55 7.15 8.93 0.59
CA ILE A 55 5.80 8.41 0.35
C ILE A 55 5.64 7.01 0.95
N PHE A 56 6.64 6.14 0.77
CA PHE A 56 6.64 4.80 1.34
C PHE A 56 6.57 4.81 2.88
N ALA A 57 7.38 5.66 3.52
CA ALA A 57 7.42 5.79 4.97
C ALA A 57 6.12 6.39 5.55
N PHE A 58 5.48 7.32 4.84
CA PHE A 58 4.25 7.96 5.31
C PHE A 58 2.99 7.17 5.00
N CYS A 59 2.96 6.45 3.87
CA CYS A 59 1.79 5.70 3.44
C CYS A 59 1.91 4.25 3.91
N ILE A 60 2.81 3.48 3.30
CA ILE A 60 2.80 2.01 3.39
C ILE A 60 3.16 1.53 4.80
N VAL A 61 4.26 2.04 5.38
CA VAL A 61 4.80 1.57 6.66
C VAL A 61 3.77 1.63 7.80
N PRO A 62 3.08 2.77 8.06
CA PRO A 62 2.06 2.81 9.10
C PRO A 62 0.76 2.12 8.67
N LEU A 63 0.33 2.22 7.41
CA LEU A 63 -0.99 1.73 6.99
C LEU A 63 -1.15 0.22 7.11
N ILE A 64 -0.12 -0.57 6.79
CA ILE A 64 -0.21 -2.04 6.81
C ILE A 64 -0.63 -2.58 8.20
N PRO A 65 0.09 -2.27 9.30
CA PRO A 65 -0.30 -2.78 10.62
C PRO A 65 -1.64 -2.20 11.10
N PHE A 66 -1.96 -0.94 10.78
CA PHE A 66 -3.28 -0.38 11.09
C PHE A 66 -4.41 -1.11 10.36
N TYR A 67 -4.23 -1.39 9.07
CA TYR A 67 -5.21 -2.10 8.27
C TYR A 67 -5.44 -3.53 8.77
N ILE A 68 -4.38 -4.25 9.15
CA ILE A 68 -4.52 -5.58 9.77
C ILE A 68 -5.30 -5.49 11.10
N ALA A 69 -5.01 -4.47 11.91
CA ALA A 69 -5.70 -4.29 13.19
C ALA A 69 -7.20 -3.98 13.03
N GLU A 70 -7.57 -3.23 11.98
CA GLU A 70 -8.95 -2.84 11.66
C GLU A 70 -9.74 -3.96 10.94
N THR A 71 -9.07 -4.83 10.20
CA THR A 71 -9.72 -5.91 9.43
C THR A 71 -9.83 -7.23 10.18
N LEU A 72 -8.90 -7.54 11.09
CA LEU A 72 -8.95 -8.77 11.86
C LEU A 72 -9.58 -8.56 13.24
N ALA A 73 -10.39 -9.55 13.63
CA ALA A 73 -10.85 -9.71 15.01
C ALA A 73 -9.67 -9.82 15.98
N THR A 74 -9.87 -9.36 17.22
CA THR A 74 -8.82 -9.27 18.23
C THR A 74 -8.13 -10.62 18.51
N GLU A 75 -8.85 -11.74 18.41
CA GLU A 75 -8.32 -13.09 18.63
C GLU A 75 -7.37 -13.57 17.52
N THR A 76 -7.64 -13.23 16.26
CA THR A 76 -6.85 -13.67 15.11
C THR A 76 -5.79 -12.66 14.70
N ARG A 77 -5.89 -11.41 15.18
CA ARG A 77 -4.99 -10.29 14.85
C ARG A 77 -3.51 -10.64 15.04
N ALA A 78 -3.14 -11.26 16.16
CA ALA A 78 -1.75 -11.63 16.42
C ALA A 78 -1.20 -12.60 15.36
N LYS A 79 -2.02 -13.57 14.93
CA LYS A 79 -1.64 -14.55 13.90
C LYS A 79 -1.53 -13.88 12.53
N GLY A 80 -2.49 -13.04 12.16
CA GLY A 80 -2.46 -12.32 10.88
C GLY A 80 -1.27 -11.37 10.76
N THR A 81 -0.98 -10.62 11.83
CA THR A 81 0.18 -9.74 11.91
C THR A 81 1.48 -10.54 11.74
N ALA A 82 1.66 -11.65 12.47
CA ALA A 82 2.84 -12.49 12.36
C ALA A 82 3.06 -13.07 10.95
N VAL A 83 1.98 -13.52 10.29
CA VAL A 83 2.05 -14.01 8.90
C VAL A 83 2.45 -12.88 7.95
N GLY A 84 1.86 -11.68 8.11
CA GLY A 84 2.23 -10.50 7.33
C GLY A 84 3.70 -10.13 7.50
N GLN A 85 4.22 -10.14 8.72
CA GLN A 85 5.65 -9.92 8.98
C GLN A 85 6.53 -11.01 8.38
N LEU A 86 6.14 -12.28 8.45
CA LEU A 86 6.92 -13.36 7.84
C LEU A 86 7.10 -13.15 6.33
N PHE A 87 6.01 -12.89 5.61
CA PHE A 87 6.08 -12.63 4.17
C PHE A 87 6.82 -11.32 3.86
N GLY A 88 6.59 -10.26 4.63
CA GLY A 88 7.29 -8.97 4.48
C GLY A 88 8.80 -9.10 4.70
N SER A 89 9.22 -9.85 5.72
CA SER A 89 10.64 -10.13 5.99
C SER A 89 11.26 -11.01 4.90
N ALA A 90 10.55 -12.04 4.42
CA ALA A 90 11.03 -12.87 3.31
C ALA A 90 11.23 -12.06 2.03
N ALA A 91 10.27 -11.20 1.67
CA ALA A 91 10.40 -10.30 0.52
C ALA A 91 11.55 -9.29 0.71
N SER A 92 11.73 -8.77 1.92
CA SER A 92 12.81 -7.82 2.24
C SER A 92 14.19 -8.46 2.09
N ILE A 93 14.35 -9.72 2.48
CA ILE A 93 15.58 -10.49 2.29
C ILE A 93 15.86 -10.65 0.80
N LEU A 94 14.90 -11.12 0.02
CA LEU A 94 15.05 -11.28 -1.44
C LEU A 94 15.44 -9.95 -2.12
N GLY A 95 14.77 -8.86 -1.76
CA GLY A 95 15.08 -7.53 -2.26
C GLY A 95 16.52 -7.11 -1.95
N GLN A 96 16.99 -7.30 -0.70
CA GLN A 96 18.34 -6.89 -0.30
C GLN A 96 19.45 -7.67 -1.03
N TYR A 97 19.29 -8.99 -1.18
CA TYR A 97 20.29 -9.81 -1.89
C TYR A 97 20.24 -9.61 -3.40
N THR A 98 19.05 -9.43 -3.98
CA THR A 98 18.89 -9.33 -5.44
C THR A 98 19.23 -7.94 -5.96
N THR A 99 18.98 -6.87 -5.18
CA THR A 99 19.14 -5.49 -5.64
C THR A 99 20.56 -5.17 -6.12
N ALA A 100 21.58 -5.51 -5.34
CA ALA A 100 22.97 -5.20 -5.71
C ALA A 100 23.40 -5.93 -6.99
N THR A 101 23.06 -7.22 -7.10
CA THR A 101 23.37 -8.05 -8.27
C THR A 101 22.56 -7.62 -9.51
N ALA A 102 21.30 -7.25 -9.33
CA ALA A 102 20.43 -6.80 -10.42
C ALA A 102 20.91 -5.45 -10.96
N ILE A 103 21.20 -4.47 -10.11
CA ILE A 103 21.73 -3.17 -10.57
C ILE A 103 23.05 -3.37 -11.32
N GLY A 104 23.93 -4.28 -10.86
CA GLY A 104 25.19 -4.57 -11.54
C GLY A 104 25.05 -5.27 -12.90
N SER A 105 23.94 -5.97 -13.16
CA SER A 105 23.74 -6.73 -14.40
C SER A 105 22.82 -6.03 -15.40
N ILE A 106 21.66 -5.54 -14.95
CA ILE A 106 20.61 -4.96 -15.79
C ILE A 106 20.50 -3.44 -15.66
N GLY A 107 21.25 -2.83 -14.73
CA GLY A 107 21.32 -1.39 -14.56
C GLY A 107 19.97 -0.76 -14.23
N TYR A 108 19.60 0.27 -15.00
CA TYR A 108 18.37 1.04 -14.78
C TYR A 108 17.07 0.26 -15.09
N HIS A 109 17.14 -0.86 -15.80
CA HIS A 109 15.95 -1.69 -16.07
C HIS A 109 15.40 -2.34 -14.81
N TYR A 110 16.20 -2.46 -13.75
CA TYR A 110 15.75 -3.00 -12.47
C TYR A 110 14.59 -2.21 -11.87
N TYR A 111 14.57 -0.88 -12.06
CA TYR A 111 13.48 -0.03 -11.59
C TYR A 111 12.13 -0.34 -12.25
N LEU A 112 12.12 -0.83 -13.50
CA LEU A 112 10.89 -1.23 -14.20
C LEU A 112 10.20 -2.42 -13.53
N VAL A 113 10.98 -3.35 -12.95
CA VAL A 113 10.42 -4.50 -12.21
C VAL A 113 9.63 -4.03 -10.99
N PHE A 114 10.15 -3.04 -10.26
CA PHE A 114 9.43 -2.45 -9.13
C PHE A 114 8.23 -1.61 -9.55
N ILE A 115 8.32 -0.86 -10.64
CA ILE A 115 7.15 -0.15 -11.19
C ILE A 115 6.03 -1.14 -11.52
N PHE A 116 6.37 -2.26 -12.17
CA PHE A 116 5.40 -3.30 -12.46
C PHE A 116 4.82 -3.90 -11.16
N TRP A 117 5.66 -4.18 -10.17
CA TRP A 117 5.21 -4.67 -8.87
C TRP A 117 4.26 -3.70 -8.17
N ASP A 118 4.57 -2.40 -8.14
CA ASP A 118 3.70 -1.37 -7.57
C ASP A 118 2.35 -1.33 -8.29
N LEU A 119 2.32 -1.51 -9.63
CA LEU A 119 1.06 -1.57 -10.38
C LEU A 119 0.25 -2.84 -10.07
N VAL A 120 0.92 -3.98 -9.87
CA VAL A 120 0.24 -5.21 -9.42
C VAL A 120 -0.35 -5.01 -8.03
N GLU A 121 0.39 -4.40 -7.10
CA GLU A 121 -0.11 -4.05 -5.77
C GLU A 121 -1.30 -3.10 -5.85
N PHE A 122 -1.25 -2.08 -6.72
CA PHE A 122 -2.37 -1.18 -6.96
C PHE A 122 -3.64 -1.93 -7.39
N VAL A 123 -3.50 -2.87 -8.33
CA VAL A 123 -4.63 -3.70 -8.81
C VAL A 123 -5.17 -4.58 -7.69
N ILE A 124 -4.29 -5.22 -6.91
CA ILE A 124 -4.69 -6.06 -5.77
C ILE A 124 -5.44 -5.23 -4.73
N ILE A 125 -4.92 -4.06 -4.34
CA ILE A 125 -5.58 -3.16 -3.40
C ILE A 125 -6.93 -2.70 -3.96
N TYR A 126 -7.00 -2.41 -5.25
CA TYR A 126 -8.26 -1.99 -5.87
C TYR A 126 -9.35 -3.07 -5.79
N PHE A 127 -9.01 -4.34 -6.07
CA PHE A 127 -10.01 -5.42 -6.12
C PHE A 127 -10.28 -6.13 -4.80
N PHE A 128 -9.30 -6.19 -3.88
CA PHE A 128 -9.40 -7.01 -2.67
C PHE A 128 -9.45 -6.21 -1.37
N PHE A 129 -8.97 -4.96 -1.34
CA PHE A 129 -8.98 -4.19 -0.10
C PHE A 129 -10.36 -3.55 0.13
N VAL A 130 -10.87 -3.71 1.34
CA VAL A 130 -12.10 -3.11 1.83
C VAL A 130 -11.80 -1.76 2.48
N GLU A 131 -12.73 -0.81 2.41
CA GLU A 131 -12.60 0.43 3.17
C GLU A 131 -13.01 0.20 4.63
N THR A 132 -12.10 0.52 5.56
CA THR A 132 -12.29 0.32 7.01
C THR A 132 -12.73 1.60 7.74
N LYS A 133 -12.77 2.74 7.05
CA LYS A 133 -13.12 4.03 7.65
C LYS A 133 -14.50 4.00 8.32
N GLU A 134 -14.55 4.44 9.58
CA GLU A 134 -15.77 4.66 10.38
C GLU A 134 -16.66 3.41 10.55
N ARG A 135 -16.06 2.20 10.46
CA ARG A 135 -16.75 0.91 10.69
C ARG A 135 -16.39 0.29 12.03
N THR A 136 -17.35 -0.36 12.68
CA THR A 136 -17.10 -1.18 13.88
C THR A 136 -16.59 -2.57 13.50
N LEU A 137 -15.99 -3.31 14.45
CA LEU A 137 -15.50 -4.67 14.20
C LEU A 137 -16.63 -5.64 13.78
N GLU A 138 -17.85 -5.42 14.27
CA GLU A 138 -19.05 -6.19 13.89
C GLU A 138 -19.46 -5.90 12.45
N GLU A 139 -19.55 -4.62 12.07
CA GLU A 139 -19.83 -4.21 10.69
C GLU A 139 -18.76 -4.73 9.71
N MET A 140 -17.49 -4.79 10.13
CA MET A 140 -16.42 -5.38 9.33
C MET A 140 -16.65 -6.87 9.08
N THR A 141 -17.10 -7.61 10.09
CA THR A 141 -17.40 -9.05 9.95
C THR A 141 -18.53 -9.26 8.94
N GLU A 142 -19.61 -8.47 9.02
CA GLU A 142 -20.70 -8.51 8.03
C GLU A 142 -20.26 -8.12 6.61
N ILE A 143 -19.27 -7.21 6.49
CA ILE A 143 -18.70 -6.83 5.20
C ILE A 143 -17.91 -7.98 4.60
N PHE A 144 -17.10 -8.69 5.41
CA PHE A 144 -16.33 -9.84 4.95
C PHE A 144 -17.19 -11.06 4.60
N GLU A 145 -18.34 -11.25 5.26
CA GLU A 145 -19.30 -12.33 4.95
C GLU A 145 -20.15 -12.08 3.70
N ALA A 146 -20.17 -10.86 3.18
CA ALA A 146 -20.96 -10.52 1.99
C ALA A 146 -20.34 -11.09 0.71
N PRO A 147 -21.17 -11.39 -0.32
CA PRO A 147 -20.69 -11.96 -1.58
C PRO A 147 -19.70 -11.04 -2.34
N ASN A 148 -19.71 -9.73 -2.08
CA ASN A 148 -18.75 -8.77 -2.61
C ASN A 148 -18.29 -7.78 -1.52
N PRO A 149 -17.27 -8.14 -0.72
CA PRO A 149 -16.83 -7.36 0.44
C PRO A 149 -16.40 -5.93 0.09
N VAL A 150 -15.65 -5.77 -1.01
CA VAL A 150 -15.17 -4.45 -1.45
C VAL A 150 -16.33 -3.53 -1.81
N LYS A 151 -17.32 -4.02 -2.55
CA LYS A 151 -18.49 -3.21 -2.93
C LYS A 151 -19.31 -2.81 -1.69
N LYS A 152 -19.54 -3.74 -0.77
CA LYS A 152 -20.28 -3.49 0.48
C LYS A 152 -19.55 -2.50 1.40
N SER A 153 -18.21 -2.54 1.44
CA SER A 153 -17.41 -1.57 2.21
C SER A 153 -17.54 -0.12 1.72
N LEU A 154 -17.85 0.07 0.43
CA LEU A 154 -17.97 1.39 -0.21
C LEU A 154 -19.37 2.00 -0.10
N GLU A 155 -20.36 1.23 0.36
CA GLU A 155 -21.72 1.74 0.57
C GLU A 155 -21.76 2.71 1.75
N LYS A 156 -22.46 3.84 1.57
CA LYS A 156 -22.63 4.83 2.65
C LYS A 156 -23.44 4.22 3.79
N ARG A 157 -23.03 4.52 5.02
CA ARG A 157 -23.71 4.08 6.24
C ARG A 157 -25.18 4.55 6.23
N SER A 158 -26.13 3.61 6.28
CA SER A 158 -27.55 3.90 6.46
C SER A 158 -27.86 4.08 7.96
N PRO A 159 -28.72 5.04 8.37
CA PRO A 159 -29.16 5.23 9.76
C PRO A 159 -29.67 3.94 10.43
N GLN A 160 -30.25 3.01 9.65
CA GLN A 160 -30.78 1.73 10.14
C GLN A 160 -29.69 0.76 10.63
N THR A 161 -28.48 0.87 10.08
CA THR A 161 -27.30 0.06 10.49
C THR A 161 -26.75 0.50 11.85
N VAL A 162 -26.91 1.78 12.16
CA VAL A 162 -26.45 2.41 13.42
C VAL A 162 -27.40 2.07 14.57
N GLU A 163 -28.71 2.01 14.30
CA GLU A 163 -29.69 1.59 15.31
C GLU A 163 -29.48 0.11 15.70
N HIS A 164 -29.27 -0.80 14.74
CA HIS A 164 -29.04 -2.22 15.04
C HIS A 164 -27.83 -2.48 15.94
N THR A 165 -26.76 -1.68 15.83
CA THR A 165 -25.56 -1.80 16.66
C THR A 165 -25.77 -1.28 18.09
N ILE A 166 -26.53 -0.19 18.26
CA ILE A 166 -26.81 0.38 19.60
C ILE A 166 -27.72 -0.53 20.44
N TYR A 167 -28.61 -1.30 19.80
CA TYR A 167 -29.55 -2.18 20.52
C TYR A 167 -28.97 -3.56 20.90
N HIS A 168 -27.87 -4.01 20.30
CA HIS A 168 -27.18 -5.24 20.70
C HIS A 168 -26.13 -5.04 21.81
N GLU A 169 -25.85 -3.78 22.19
CA GLU A 169 -24.91 -3.43 23.27
C GLU A 169 -25.61 -3.30 24.66
N LYS A 170 -26.90 -3.64 24.77
CA LYS A 170 -27.65 -3.75 26.04
C LYS A 170 -27.99 -5.19 26.37
#